data_AF-A0A6A7RTT3-F1
#
_entry.id   AF-A0A6A7RTT3-F1
#
_cell.length_a   1.000
_cell.length_b   1.000
_cell.length_c   1.000
_cell.angle_alpha   90.00
_cell.angle_beta   90.00
_cell.angle_gamma   90.00
#
_symmetry.space_group_name_H-M   'P 1'
#
loop_
_entity.id
_entity.type
_entity.pdbx_description
1 polymer ?
#
loop_
_entity_poly.entity_id
_entity_poly.type
_entity_poly.pdbx_seq_one_letter_code
_entity_poly.pdbx_strand_id
1 'polypeptide(L)' 'PGVDVVALAAALNSVDWADLGFVCDGRFLFTQRSLEQTPLPESFRTFLTGCGVRSRIEA' A
#
# COMPACT_ATOMS: atom_id res chain seq x y z
N PRO A 1 17.84 3.59 0.03
CA PRO A 1 16.88 3.94 -1.05
C PRO A 1 15.56 4.44 -0.47
N GLY A 2 15.12 5.63 -0.88
CA GLY A 2 13.84 6.22 -0.45
C GLY A 2 12.79 6.07 -1.53
N VAL A 3 11.55 5.80 -1.14
CA VAL A 3 10.38 5.82 -2.03
C VAL A 3 9.96 7.27 -2.28
N ASP A 4 9.57 7.61 -3.51
CA ASP A 4 8.94 8.90 -3.79
C ASP A 4 7.54 8.92 -3.17
N VAL A 5 7.41 9.63 -2.05
CA VAL A 5 6.17 9.73 -1.27
C VAL A 5 5.09 10.49 -2.03
N VAL A 6 5.45 11.48 -2.85
CA VAL A 6 4.48 12.28 -3.61
C VAL A 6 3.85 11.41 -4.69
N ALA A 7 4.67 10.66 -5.42
CA ALA A 7 4.19 9.72 -6.43
C ALA A 7 3.36 8.58 -5.81
N LEU A 8 3.79 8.04 -4.66
CA LEU A 8 3.05 7.00 -3.95
C LEU A 8 1.68 7.48 -3.46
N ALA A 9 1.62 8.68 -2.87
CA ALA A 9 0.36 9.26 -2.41
C ALA A 9 -0.60 9.52 -3.57
N ALA A 10 -0.10 10.02 -4.71
CA ALA A 10 -0.90 10.21 -5.91
C ALA A 10 -1.48 8.87 -6.42
N ALA A 11 -0.67 7.81 -6.43
CA ALA A 11 -1.12 6.48 -6.81
C ALA A 11 -2.21 5.94 -5.86
N LEU A 12 -2.02 6.06 -4.53
CA LEU A 12 -3.00 5.61 -3.53
C LEU A 12 -4.34 6.35 -3.64
N ASN A 13 -4.30 7.65 -3.89
CA ASN A 13 -5.52 8.45 -4.08
C ASN A 13 -6.27 8.11 -5.39
N SER A 14 -5.62 7.44 -6.34
CA SER A 14 -6.22 6.97 -7.58
C SER A 14 -6.83 5.57 -7.48
N VAL A 15 -6.64 4.86 -6.36
CA VAL A 15 -7.20 3.52 -6.16
C VAL A 15 -8.71 3.63 -5.91
N ASP A 16 -9.49 2.77 -6.55
CA ASP A 16 -10.91 2.62 -6.25
C ASP A 16 -11.10 1.87 -4.93
N TRP A 17 -11.10 2.61 -3.83
CA TRP A 17 -11.32 2.06 -2.50
C TRP A 17 -12.75 1.55 -2.27
N ALA A 18 -13.72 1.97 -3.09
CA ALA A 18 -15.09 1.50 -2.97
C ALA A 18 -15.22 0.08 -3.52
N ASP A 19 -14.62 -0.20 -4.68
CA ASP A 19 -14.55 -1.55 -5.26
C ASP A 19 -13.80 -2.53 -4.34
N LEU A 20 -12.79 -2.04 -3.62
CA LEU A 20 -12.05 -2.81 -2.61
C LEU A 20 -12.79 -2.99 -1.28
N GLY A 21 -13.99 -2.41 -1.12
CA GLY A 21 -14.81 -2.52 0.10
C GLY A 21 -14.33 -1.67 1.28
N PHE A 22 -13.46 -0.68 1.04
CA PHE A 22 -12.99 0.27 2.05
C PHE A 22 -13.90 1.48 2.22
N VAL A 23 -14.96 1.60 1.42
CA VAL A 23 -15.94 2.67 1.55
C VAL A 23 -17.28 2.09 1.96
N CYS A 24 -17.82 2.57 3.07
CA CYS A 24 -19.16 2.24 3.55
C CYS A 24 -19.91 3.55 3.82
N ASP A 25 -21.07 3.73 3.19
CA ASP A 25 -21.90 4.94 3.34
C ASP A 25 -21.12 6.26 3.08
N GLY A 26 -20.25 6.25 2.07
CA GLY A 26 -19.40 7.40 1.72
C GLY A 26 -18.25 7.67 2.69
N ARG A 27 -18.01 6.79 3.68
CA ARG A 27 -16.91 6.91 4.65
C ARG A 27 -15.82 5.89 4.38
N PHE A 28 -14.57 6.32 4.47
CA PHE A 28 -13.42 5.44 4.39
C PHE A 28 -13.21 4.67 5.69
N LEU A 29 -13.09 3.35 5.60
CA LEU A 29 -12.86 2.42 6.70
C LEU A 29 -11.41 1.94 6.70
N PHE A 30 -10.49 2.85 7.05
CA PHE A 30 -9.08 2.51 7.16
C PHE A 30 -8.75 2.02 8.57
N THR A 31 -8.28 0.78 8.67
CA THR A 31 -7.55 0.29 9.84
C THR A 31 -6.17 -0.16 9.39
N GLN A 32 -5.20 -0.13 10.30
CA GLN A 32 -3.85 -0.60 9.99
C GLN A 32 -3.87 -2.05 9.47
N ARG A 33 -4.60 -2.95 10.14
CA ARG A 33 -4.75 -4.35 9.72
C ARG A 33 -5.34 -4.49 8.32
N SER A 34 -6.38 -3.70 8.00
CA SER A 34 -7.04 -3.78 6.69
C SER A 34 -6.09 -3.34 5.57
N LEU A 35 -5.34 -2.25 5.77
CA LEU A 35 -4.37 -1.73 4.79
C LEU A 35 -3.18 -2.68 4.57
N GLU A 36 -2.70 -3.34 5.62
CA GLU A 36 -1.59 -4.31 5.52
C GLU A 36 -1.91 -5.51 4.62
N GLN A 37 -3.18 -5.92 4.54
CA GLN A 37 -3.62 -7.07 3.75
C GLN A 37 -4.35 -6.68 2.47
N THR A 38 -4.42 -5.40 2.14
CA THR A 38 -5.16 -4.93 0.96
C THR A 38 -4.46 -5.34 -0.32
N PRO A 39 -5.13 -6.03 -1.26
CA PRO A 39 -4.59 -6.24 -2.59
C PRO A 39 -4.58 -4.90 -3.34
N LEU A 40 -3.38 -4.37 -3.60
CA LEU A 40 -3.21 -3.17 -4.42
C LEU A 40 -3.02 -3.53 -5.90
N PRO A 41 -3.37 -2.61 -6.82
CA PRO A 41 -3.14 -2.79 -8.24
C PRO A 41 -1.67 -3.07 -8.59
N GLU A 42 -1.46 -3.79 -9.69
CA GLU A 42 -0.14 -4.16 -10.22
C GLU A 42 0.83 -2.97 -10.38
N SER A 43 0.30 -1.79 -10.71
CA SER A 43 1.07 -0.55 -10.87
C SER A 43 1.89 -0.17 -9.64
N PHE A 44 1.49 -0.63 -8.44
CA PHE A 44 2.22 -0.38 -7.20
C PHE A 44 3.54 -1.14 -7.09
N ARG A 45 3.79 -2.15 -7.94
CA ARG A 45 5.08 -2.87 -7.95
C ARG A 45 6.26 -1.95 -8.22
N THR A 46 6.06 -0.84 -8.92
CA THR A 46 7.09 0.19 -9.15
C THR A 46 7.63 0.80 -7.86
N PHE A 47 6.83 0.84 -6.79
CA PHE A 47 7.25 1.39 -5.48
C PHE A 47 7.99 0.36 -4.60
N LEU A 48 7.98 -0.91 -4.98
CA LEU A 48 8.74 -1.96 -4.30
C LEU A 48 10.21 -1.87 -4.72
N THR A 49 10.94 -0.88 -4.20
CA THR A 49 12.40 -0.88 -4.30
C THR A 49 12.94 -2.18 -3.71
N GLY A 50 13.68 -2.94 -4.54
CA GLY A 50 14.05 -4.33 -4.30
C GLY A 50 14.52 -4.65 -2.88
N CYS A 51 13.97 -5.75 -2.35
CA CYS A 51 14.50 -6.58 -1.27
C CYS A 51 15.44 -5.90 -0.26
N GLY A 52 14.86 -5.50 0.87
CA GLY A 52 15.58 -5.13 2.08
C GLY A 52 15.12 -5.92 3.30
N VAL A 53 14.68 -7.17 3.14
CA VAL A 53 14.60 -8.08 4.28
C VAL A 53 16.06 -8.43 4.63
N ARG A 54 16.63 -7.72 5.61
CA ARG A 54 17.82 -8.24 6.28
C ARG A 54 17.31 -9.38 7.15
N SER A 55 17.54 -10.61 6.70
CA SER A 55 17.64 -11.76 7.60
C SER A 55 18.63 -11.38 8.70
N ARG A 56 18.14 -11.09 9.90
CA ARG A 56 18.99 -11.16 11.09
C ARG A 56 18.91 -12.60 11.58
N ILE A 57 19.73 -13.44 10.99
CA ILE A 57 20.21 -14.68 11.60
C ILE A 57 21.71 -14.48 11.79
N GLU A 58 22.11 -14.05 12.98
CA GLU A 58 23.45 -14.17 13.57
C GLU A 58 23.24 -14.03 15.09
N ALA A 59 23.79 -14.84 15.99
CA ALA A 59 24.39 -16.17 16.00
C ALA A 59 24.31 -16.64 17.47
#